data_AF-A0A4S3JK64-F1
#
_entry.id   AF-A0A4S3JK64-F1
#
_cell.length_a   1.000
_cell.length_b   1.000
_cell.length_c   1.000
_cell.angle_alpha   90.00
_cell.angle_beta   90.00
_cell.angle_gamma   90.00
#
_symmetry.space_group_name_H-M   'P 1'
#
loop_
_entity.id
_entity.type
_entity.pdbx_description
1 polymer ?
#
loop_
_entity_poly.entity_id
_entity_poly.type
_entity_poly.pdbx_seq_one_letter_code
_entity_poly.pdbx_strand_id
1 'polypeptide(L)'
;MEHGNVSVGTGCLAFEFNAEHLMEHLGYMCIHDGEPQEEDVREAERVYNESPKHRMESFQYCKGGIECERFLNSGNQIRNIVARLLNMGFQDIKKQGPAIIEFFTGTAGEHEEQFMRAHPSREAVSIFRPLREPAYWGNGLFKLYTSSHHQTEVQFRNTDNRDAHEIVVGTDEVLVIFGGLHIQLSPNSGTRIVWQGFSKRPMLDDIRSPLALPFMKV
;
A
#
# COMPACT_ATOMS: atom_id res chain seq x y z
N MET A 1 -5.91 -52.26 9.17
CA MET A 1 -4.79 -51.57 8.51
C MET A 1 -5.24 -50.15 8.25
N GLU A 2 -4.77 -49.23 9.06
CA GLU A 2 -5.06 -47.80 8.97
C GLU A 2 -4.31 -47.22 7.77
N HIS A 3 -5.03 -46.61 6.83
CA HIS A 3 -4.43 -45.71 5.85
C HIS A 3 -4.47 -44.31 6.45
N GLY A 4 -3.30 -43.85 6.93
CA GLY A 4 -3.11 -42.51 7.45
C GLY A 4 -3.35 -41.46 6.35
N ASN A 5 -4.29 -40.55 6.61
CA ASN A 5 -4.46 -39.33 5.85
C ASN A 5 -3.27 -38.40 6.14
N VAL A 6 -2.41 -38.21 5.14
CA VAL A 6 -1.41 -37.14 5.13
C VAL A 6 -2.03 -35.95 4.40
N SER A 7 -2.71 -35.07 5.15
CA SER A 7 -3.09 -33.74 4.68
C SER A 7 -1.94 -32.78 4.98
N VAL A 8 -1.10 -32.51 3.99
CA VAL A 8 0.02 -31.58 4.10
C VAL A 8 -0.23 -30.40 3.16
N GLY A 9 -0.58 -29.25 3.75
CA GLY A 9 -0.03 -27.93 3.37
C GLY A 9 -0.20 -27.40 1.94
N THR A 10 -1.05 -27.97 1.09
CA THR A 10 -1.17 -27.54 -0.32
C THR A 10 -1.81 -26.16 -0.51
N GLY A 11 -2.64 -25.69 0.43
CA GLY A 11 -3.30 -24.37 0.32
C GLY A 11 -2.36 -23.18 0.54
N CYS A 12 -1.44 -23.25 1.52
CA CYS A 12 -0.52 -22.16 1.85
C CYS A 12 0.54 -21.99 0.75
N LEU A 13 1.12 -23.11 0.27
CA LEU A 13 2.16 -23.11 -0.76
C LEU A 13 1.65 -22.62 -2.14
N ALA A 14 0.38 -22.90 -2.48
CA ALA A 14 -0.23 -22.44 -3.72
C ALA A 14 -0.54 -20.93 -3.71
N PHE A 15 -1.05 -20.40 -2.59
CA PHE A 15 -1.22 -18.96 -2.40
C PHE A 15 0.11 -18.23 -2.46
N GLU A 16 1.13 -18.81 -1.83
CA GLU A 16 2.49 -18.30 -1.75
C GLU A 16 3.23 -18.24 -3.09
N PHE A 17 3.17 -19.30 -3.91
CA PHE A 17 3.77 -19.30 -5.25
C PHE A 17 3.07 -18.31 -6.19
N ASN A 18 1.74 -18.17 -6.05
CA ASN A 18 0.97 -17.21 -6.83
C ASN A 18 1.26 -15.76 -6.43
N ALA A 19 1.49 -15.48 -5.15
CA ALA A 19 1.76 -14.11 -4.66
C ALA A 19 3.06 -13.52 -5.23
N GLU A 20 4.17 -14.25 -5.22
CA GLU A 20 5.43 -13.77 -5.78
C GLU A 20 5.35 -13.56 -7.29
N HIS A 21 4.69 -14.49 -7.99
CA HIS A 21 4.50 -14.40 -9.44
C HIS A 21 3.60 -13.22 -9.83
N LEU A 22 2.50 -13.01 -9.11
CA LEU A 22 1.62 -11.85 -9.30
C LEU A 22 2.35 -10.54 -9.00
N MET A 23 3.11 -10.48 -7.91
CA MET A 23 3.89 -9.29 -7.55
C MET A 23 4.97 -8.98 -8.59
N GLU A 24 5.67 -9.98 -9.12
CA GLU A 24 6.68 -9.78 -10.16
C GLU A 24 6.07 -9.23 -11.47
N HIS A 25 4.88 -9.71 -11.85
CA HIS A 25 4.23 -9.26 -13.07
C HIS A 25 3.48 -7.94 -12.90
N LEU A 26 2.64 -7.83 -11.88
CA LEU A 26 1.77 -6.67 -11.69
C LEU A 26 2.46 -5.56 -10.88
N GLY A 27 3.26 -5.96 -9.89
CA GLY A 27 3.85 -5.06 -8.89
C GLY A 27 2.93 -4.76 -7.72
N TYR A 28 1.77 -5.42 -7.62
CA TYR A 28 0.84 -5.28 -6.52
C TYR A 28 -0.05 -6.52 -6.36
N MET A 29 -0.66 -6.67 -5.19
CA MET A 29 -1.70 -7.67 -4.91
C MET A 29 -2.60 -7.24 -3.75
N CYS A 30 -3.86 -7.67 -3.76
CA CYS A 30 -4.75 -7.60 -2.59
C CYS A 30 -4.69 -8.93 -1.84
N ILE A 31 -4.53 -8.85 -0.52
CA ILE A 31 -4.51 -10.02 0.36
C ILE A 31 -5.68 -9.90 1.30
N HIS A 32 -6.48 -10.96 1.39
CA HIS A 32 -7.45 -11.09 2.46
C HIS A 32 -6.73 -11.37 3.78
N ASP A 33 -6.69 -10.37 4.67
CA ASP A 33 -6.01 -10.41 5.97
C ASP A 33 -7.03 -10.35 7.12
N GLY A 34 -8.28 -10.75 6.87
CA GLY A 34 -9.38 -10.80 7.85
C GLY A 34 -9.81 -9.42 8.34
N GLU A 35 -11.02 -9.30 8.90
CA GLU A 35 -11.52 -7.99 9.39
C GLU A 35 -10.71 -7.47 10.60
N PRO A 36 -10.34 -6.17 10.62
CA PRO A 36 -9.75 -5.54 11.80
C PRO A 36 -10.73 -5.56 12.97
N GLN A 37 -10.19 -5.59 14.20
CA GLN A 37 -11.01 -5.39 15.38
C GLN A 37 -11.59 -3.96 15.39
N GLU A 38 -12.88 -3.82 15.71
CA GLU A 38 -13.55 -2.51 15.76
C GLU A 38 -12.89 -1.54 16.77
N GLU A 39 -12.18 -2.06 17.77
CA GLU A 39 -11.35 -1.23 18.67
C GLU A 39 -10.19 -0.57 17.92
N ASP A 40 -9.42 -1.33 17.13
CA ASP A 40 -8.28 -0.78 16.37
C ASP A 40 -8.75 0.23 15.31
N VAL A 41 -9.90 -0.03 14.67
CA VAL A 41 -10.54 0.92 13.72
C VAL A 41 -10.88 2.23 14.42
N ARG A 42 -11.59 2.17 15.55
CA ARG A 42 -12.01 3.35 16.30
C ARG A 42 -10.81 4.15 16.83
N GLU A 43 -9.76 3.49 17.27
CA GLU A 43 -8.54 4.16 17.71
C GLU A 43 -7.83 4.89 16.58
N ALA A 44 -7.69 4.26 15.40
CA ALA A 44 -7.11 4.91 14.23
C ALA A 44 -7.95 6.12 13.77
N GLU A 45 -9.28 6.01 13.77
CA GLU A 45 -10.18 7.13 13.47
C GLU A 45 -10.06 8.27 14.49
N ARG A 46 -9.97 7.93 15.78
CA ARG A 46 -9.77 8.92 16.84
C ARG A 46 -8.47 9.68 16.63
N VAL A 47 -7.37 8.97 16.37
CA VAL A 47 -6.06 9.58 16.08
C VAL A 47 -6.15 10.48 14.86
N TYR A 48 -6.81 10.03 13.78
CA TYR A 48 -7.03 10.86 12.60
C TYR A 48 -7.78 12.16 12.92
N ASN A 49 -8.88 12.07 13.67
CA ASN A 49 -9.72 13.21 13.98
C ASN A 49 -9.02 14.23 14.89
N GLU A 50 -8.28 13.76 15.89
CA GLU A 50 -7.62 14.59 16.91
C GLU A 50 -6.25 15.14 16.46
N SER A 51 -5.57 14.47 15.53
CA SER A 51 -4.22 14.87 15.13
C SER A 51 -4.22 16.07 14.17
N PRO A 52 -3.19 16.94 14.25
CA PRO A 52 -2.92 17.93 13.21
C PRO A 52 -2.74 17.27 11.85
N LYS A 53 -3.42 17.82 10.83
CA LYS A 53 -3.42 17.29 9.47
C LYS A 53 -2.52 18.14 8.58
N HIS A 54 -1.65 17.48 7.82
CA HIS A 54 -0.89 18.10 6.74
C HIS A 54 -1.75 18.07 5.47
N ARG A 55 -2.18 19.25 5.03
CA ARG A 55 -3.01 19.39 3.83
C ARG A 55 -2.14 19.55 2.59
N MET A 56 -2.41 18.72 1.58
CA MET A 56 -1.88 18.81 0.23
C MET A 56 -3.00 19.24 -0.72
N GLU A 57 -2.74 19.25 -2.02
CA GLU A 57 -3.70 19.71 -3.02
C GLU A 57 -4.90 18.76 -3.18
N SER A 58 -4.67 17.44 -3.14
CA SER A 58 -5.68 16.40 -3.41
C SER A 58 -5.88 15.41 -2.25
N PHE A 59 -5.17 15.61 -1.14
CA PHE A 59 -5.33 14.78 0.05
C PHE A 59 -4.81 15.50 1.29
N GLN A 60 -5.16 14.96 2.45
CA GLN A 60 -4.54 15.32 3.72
C GLN A 60 -4.12 14.05 4.45
N TYR A 61 -3.17 14.20 5.36
CA TYR A 61 -2.69 13.08 6.15
C TYR A 61 -2.24 13.51 7.54
N CYS A 62 -2.20 12.56 8.45
CA CYS A 62 -1.51 12.70 9.73
C CYS A 62 -0.65 11.47 10.00
N LYS A 63 0.30 11.63 10.92
CA LYS A 63 1.12 10.52 11.40
C LYS A 63 0.25 9.58 12.24
N GLY A 64 0.33 8.28 11.95
CA GLY A 64 -0.22 7.23 12.79
C GLY A 64 0.83 6.71 13.78
N GLY A 65 0.37 5.89 14.71
CA GLY A 65 1.19 5.21 15.70
C GLY A 65 0.87 3.71 15.79
N ILE A 66 0.97 3.18 17.00
CA ILE A 66 0.82 1.75 17.28
C ILE A 66 -0.60 1.23 16.98
N GLU A 67 -1.62 2.08 17.08
CA GLU A 67 -2.99 1.77 16.70
C GLU A 67 -3.11 1.47 15.20
N CYS A 68 -2.43 2.25 14.37
CA CYS A 68 -2.37 2.02 12.93
C CYS A 68 -1.56 0.77 12.59
N GLU A 69 -0.47 0.49 13.33
CA GLU A 69 0.28 -0.76 13.14
C GLU A 69 -0.55 -1.99 13.51
N ARG A 70 -1.34 -1.93 14.59
CA ARG A 70 -2.27 -3.02 14.97
C ARG A 70 -3.35 -3.23 13.91
N PHE A 71 -3.97 -2.14 13.46
CA PHE A 71 -4.96 -2.14 12.39
C PHE A 71 -4.42 -2.74 11.07
N LEU A 72 -3.17 -2.41 10.69
CA LEU A 72 -2.55 -2.95 9.48
C LEU A 72 -2.14 -4.43 9.58
N ASN A 73 -1.95 -4.95 10.80
CA ASN A 73 -1.45 -6.32 11.03
C ASN A 73 -2.52 -7.26 11.61
N SER A 74 -3.81 -6.96 11.46
CA SER A 74 -4.89 -7.71 12.11
C SER A 74 -4.95 -9.20 11.75
N GLY A 75 -4.64 -9.60 10.52
CA GLY A 75 -4.65 -11.00 10.08
C GLY A 75 -3.33 -11.74 10.19
N ASN A 76 -2.27 -11.07 10.67
CA ASN A 76 -0.93 -11.62 10.87
C ASN A 76 -0.21 -12.13 9.60
N GLN A 77 -0.77 -12.03 8.40
CA GLN A 77 -0.11 -12.51 7.18
C GLN A 77 0.90 -11.50 6.62
N ILE A 78 0.64 -10.20 6.83
CA ILE A 78 1.44 -9.09 6.28
C ILE A 78 2.91 -9.19 6.63
N ARG A 79 3.24 -9.57 7.86
CA ARG A 79 4.65 -9.71 8.30
C ARG A 79 5.41 -10.73 7.47
N ASN A 80 4.80 -11.90 7.22
CA ASN A 80 5.41 -12.97 6.45
C ASN A 80 5.55 -12.59 4.98
N ILE A 81 4.51 -11.95 4.42
CA ILE A 81 4.50 -11.51 3.03
C ILE A 81 5.57 -10.44 2.79
N VAL A 82 5.64 -9.40 3.63
CA VAL A 82 6.65 -8.36 3.52
C VAL A 82 8.06 -8.93 3.68
N ALA A 83 8.28 -9.80 4.65
CA ALA A 83 9.57 -10.46 4.86
C ALA A 83 10.03 -11.25 3.64
N ARG A 84 9.11 -11.98 3.01
CA ARG A 84 9.37 -12.77 1.81
C ARG A 84 9.66 -11.89 0.59
N LEU A 85 8.80 -10.91 0.30
CA LEU A 85 8.99 -9.98 -0.81
C LEU A 85 10.31 -9.20 -0.71
N LEU A 86 10.71 -8.86 0.51
CA LEU A 86 11.98 -8.18 0.76
C LEU A 86 13.17 -9.15 0.93
N ASN A 87 12.94 -10.46 0.94
CA ASN A 87 13.92 -11.51 1.18
C ASN A 87 14.80 -11.21 2.41
N MET A 88 14.15 -10.88 3.53
CA MET A 88 14.79 -10.44 4.77
C MET A 88 13.88 -10.76 5.97
N GLY A 89 14.48 -11.08 7.13
CA GLY A 89 13.72 -11.24 8.37
C GLY A 89 12.96 -9.97 8.74
N PHE A 90 11.70 -10.10 9.17
CA PHE A 90 10.82 -8.94 9.43
C PHE A 90 11.40 -7.94 10.45
N GLN A 91 12.17 -8.43 11.42
CA GLN A 91 12.86 -7.61 12.43
C GLN A 91 13.96 -6.70 11.85
N ASP A 92 14.55 -7.07 10.71
CA ASP A 92 15.66 -6.35 10.11
C ASP A 92 15.20 -5.26 9.11
N ILE A 93 13.95 -5.39 8.65
CA ILE A 93 13.28 -4.50 7.69
C ILE A 93 13.09 -3.10 8.28
N LYS A 94 13.36 -2.08 7.48
CA LYS A 94 13.15 -0.68 7.86
C LYS A 94 11.71 -0.29 7.58
N LYS A 95 11.03 0.19 8.62
CA LYS A 95 9.62 0.60 8.57
C LYS A 95 9.51 2.12 8.44
N GLN A 96 8.49 2.58 7.74
CA GLN A 96 8.15 3.99 7.57
C GLN A 96 6.66 4.22 7.82
N GLY A 97 6.31 5.36 8.43
CA GLY A 97 4.97 5.59 8.94
C GLY A 97 4.71 4.80 10.23
N PRO A 98 3.45 4.38 10.49
CA PRO A 98 2.29 4.49 9.60
C PRO A 98 1.77 5.92 9.42
N ALA A 99 0.94 6.13 8.40
CA ALA A 99 0.23 7.37 8.14
C ALA A 99 -1.25 7.08 7.85
N ILE A 100 -2.14 8.00 8.23
CA ILE A 100 -3.55 7.95 7.87
C ILE A 100 -3.82 9.05 6.84
N ILE A 101 -4.44 8.67 5.72
CA ILE A 101 -4.62 9.51 4.54
C ILE A 101 -6.10 9.61 4.22
N GLU A 102 -6.56 10.80 3.83
CA GLU A 102 -7.90 11.05 3.30
C GLU A 102 -7.77 11.86 2.01
N PHE A 103 -8.24 11.28 0.90
CA PHE A 103 -8.26 11.96 -0.40
C PHE A 103 -9.49 12.86 -0.48
N PHE A 104 -9.32 14.01 -1.12
CA PHE A 104 -10.42 14.92 -1.42
C PHE A 104 -10.28 15.53 -2.81
N THR A 105 -11.41 15.95 -3.37
CA THR A 105 -11.42 16.66 -4.65
C THR A 105 -10.64 17.96 -4.52
N GLY A 106 -9.53 18.05 -5.27
CA GLY A 106 -8.69 19.24 -5.33
C GLY A 106 -9.42 20.43 -5.93
N THR A 107 -8.88 21.63 -5.70
CA THR A 107 -9.46 22.90 -6.18
C THR A 107 -8.95 23.33 -7.56
N ALA A 108 -8.05 22.57 -8.19
CA ALA A 108 -7.42 22.96 -9.45
C ALA A 108 -8.09 22.27 -10.64
N GLY A 109 -8.63 23.07 -11.56
CA GLY A 109 -8.91 22.63 -12.91
C GLY A 109 -7.60 22.21 -13.60
N GLU A 110 -7.69 21.17 -14.43
CA GLU A 110 -6.59 20.68 -15.28
C GLU A 110 -5.38 20.16 -14.49
N HIS A 111 -5.57 19.09 -13.72
CA HIS A 111 -4.44 18.30 -13.22
C HIS A 111 -3.71 17.66 -14.42
N GLU A 112 -2.47 18.09 -14.70
CA GLU A 112 -1.51 17.22 -15.38
C GLU A 112 -1.49 15.87 -14.64
N GLU A 113 -1.49 14.76 -15.38
CA GLU A 113 -1.45 13.41 -14.79
C GLU A 113 -0.19 13.25 -13.92
N GLN A 114 -0.35 13.48 -12.61
CA GLN A 114 0.78 13.40 -11.69
C GLN A 114 1.02 11.95 -11.30
N PHE A 115 1.99 11.34 -11.98
CA PHE A 115 2.49 10.01 -11.65
C PHE A 115 3.45 10.09 -10.48
N MET A 116 3.13 9.33 -9.43
CA MET A 116 3.94 9.20 -8.22
C MET A 116 4.40 7.75 -8.10
N ARG A 117 5.31 7.47 -7.16
CA ARG A 117 5.68 6.10 -6.80
C ARG A 117 4.94 5.66 -5.56
N ALA A 118 4.67 4.36 -5.47
CA ALA A 118 4.04 3.75 -4.31
C ALA A 118 4.92 3.79 -3.06
N HIS A 119 6.24 4.03 -3.19
CA HIS A 119 7.16 4.25 -2.08
C HIS A 119 8.36 5.13 -2.52
N PRO A 120 9.02 5.87 -1.60
CA PRO A 120 10.20 6.66 -1.95
C PRO A 120 11.37 5.82 -2.48
N SER A 121 11.62 4.65 -1.90
CA SER A 121 12.62 3.69 -2.39
C SER A 121 12.01 2.67 -3.35
N ARG A 122 12.76 2.27 -4.39
CA ARG A 122 12.32 1.25 -5.36
C ARG A 122 12.37 -0.16 -4.77
N GLU A 123 13.39 -0.46 -3.95
CA GLU A 123 13.56 -1.76 -3.26
C GLU A 123 12.74 -1.82 -1.95
N ALA A 124 11.46 -1.52 -2.07
CA ALA A 124 10.56 -1.39 -0.94
C ALA A 124 9.17 -1.93 -1.28
N VAL A 125 8.33 -2.02 -0.24
CA VAL A 125 6.94 -2.41 -0.32
C VAL A 125 6.14 -1.38 0.48
N SER A 126 5.02 -0.94 -0.08
CA SER A 126 4.00 -0.17 0.63
C SER A 126 2.78 -1.03 0.83
N ILE A 127 2.17 -0.93 2.02
CA ILE A 127 0.88 -1.54 2.29
C ILE A 127 -0.16 -0.46 2.54
N PHE A 128 -1.39 -0.72 2.12
CA PHE A 128 -2.53 0.16 2.25
C PHE A 128 -3.75 -0.63 2.71
N ARG A 129 -4.49 -0.08 3.68
CA ARG A 129 -5.74 -0.68 4.16
C ARG A 129 -6.81 0.38 4.39
N PRO A 130 -8.02 0.24 3.82
CA PRO A 130 -9.13 1.15 4.06
C PRO A 130 -9.69 0.99 5.48
N LEU A 131 -10.00 2.11 6.17
CA LEU A 131 -10.48 2.08 7.57
C LEU A 131 -11.88 1.49 7.74
N ARG A 132 -12.89 2.02 7.02
CA ARG A 132 -14.32 1.65 7.21
C ARG A 132 -15.06 1.29 5.93
N GLU A 133 -14.67 1.89 4.83
CA GLU A 133 -15.32 1.68 3.55
C GLU A 133 -14.28 1.14 2.56
N PRO A 134 -14.66 0.22 1.66
CA PRO A 134 -13.78 -0.24 0.60
C PRO A 134 -13.19 0.93 -0.17
N ALA A 135 -11.90 0.84 -0.52
CA ALA A 135 -11.23 1.86 -1.30
C ALA A 135 -11.18 1.47 -2.78
N TYR A 136 -11.51 2.40 -3.65
CA TYR A 136 -11.43 2.25 -5.10
C TYR A 136 -11.22 3.62 -5.77
N TRP A 137 -10.97 3.63 -7.08
CA TRP A 137 -10.66 4.86 -7.82
C TRP A 137 -11.72 5.97 -7.64
N GLY A 138 -12.99 5.60 -7.55
CA GLY A 138 -14.10 6.54 -7.39
C GLY A 138 -14.24 7.17 -6.01
N ASN A 139 -13.51 6.70 -4.99
CA ASN A 139 -13.58 7.24 -3.62
C ASN A 139 -12.21 7.47 -2.97
N GLY A 140 -11.15 7.67 -3.75
CA GLY A 140 -9.86 8.12 -3.23
C GLY A 140 -8.71 7.11 -3.32
N LEU A 141 -8.90 5.89 -3.81
CA LEU A 141 -7.76 5.00 -4.08
C LEU A 141 -7.02 5.38 -5.36
N PHE A 142 -5.74 5.06 -5.45
CA PHE A 142 -4.92 5.28 -6.63
C PHE A 142 -5.28 4.34 -7.79
N LYS A 143 -4.97 4.80 -9.01
CA LYS A 143 -4.81 3.94 -10.18
C LYS A 143 -3.39 3.39 -10.21
N LEU A 144 -3.25 2.11 -10.55
CA LEU A 144 -1.98 1.37 -10.52
C LEU A 144 -1.49 1.11 -11.95
N TYR A 145 -0.21 1.33 -12.21
CA TYR A 145 0.37 1.07 -13.54
C TYR A 145 1.16 -0.23 -13.55
N THR A 146 0.56 -1.27 -14.13
CA THR A 146 1.07 -2.64 -14.17
C THR A 146 2.50 -2.70 -14.68
N SER A 147 3.35 -3.51 -14.03
CA SER A 147 4.76 -3.75 -14.39
C SER A 147 5.67 -2.50 -14.42
N SER A 148 5.17 -1.30 -14.11
CA SER A 148 5.96 -0.06 -14.18
C SER A 148 7.12 0.01 -13.18
N HIS A 149 7.14 -0.90 -12.19
CA HIS A 149 8.25 -1.09 -11.26
C HIS A 149 9.51 -1.66 -11.92
N HIS A 150 9.40 -2.25 -13.12
CA HIS A 150 10.53 -2.66 -13.96
C HIS A 150 11.09 -1.52 -14.82
N GLN A 151 10.39 -0.39 -14.87
CA GLN A 151 10.75 0.75 -15.73
C GLN A 151 11.47 1.84 -14.94
N THR A 152 12.41 2.49 -15.60
CA THR A 152 12.92 3.82 -15.18
C THR A 152 11.85 4.88 -15.40
N GLU A 153 11.99 6.03 -14.75
CA GLU A 153 11.05 7.16 -14.90
C GLU A 153 10.94 7.62 -16.35
N VAL A 154 12.07 7.65 -17.07
CA VAL A 154 12.12 8.03 -18.50
C VAL A 154 11.37 7.01 -19.35
N GLN A 155 11.58 5.71 -19.12
CA GLN A 155 10.87 4.65 -19.85
C GLN A 155 9.36 4.71 -19.59
N PHE A 156 8.95 4.89 -18.34
CA PHE A 156 7.53 5.00 -17.99
C PHE A 156 6.85 6.20 -18.67
N ARG A 157 7.52 7.36 -18.70
CA ARG A 157 7.02 8.58 -19.38
C ARG A 157 6.93 8.44 -20.89
N ASN A 158 7.82 7.66 -21.50
CA ASN A 158 7.84 7.44 -22.95
C ASN A 158 7.02 6.22 -23.40
N THR A 159 6.38 5.49 -22.47
CA THR A 159 5.52 4.36 -22.81
C THR A 159 4.15 4.87 -23.23
N ASP A 160 3.79 4.65 -24.49
CA ASP A 160 2.43 4.83 -24.98
C ASP A 160 1.53 3.69 -24.48
N ASN A 161 0.25 3.97 -24.23
CA ASN A 161 -0.76 2.99 -23.80
C ASN A 161 -0.36 2.20 -22.54
N ARG A 162 -0.12 2.90 -21.43
CA ARG A 162 0.21 2.28 -20.15
C ARG A 162 -0.95 1.41 -19.66
N ASP A 163 -0.64 0.17 -19.28
CA ASP A 163 -1.62 -0.70 -18.65
C ASP A 163 -1.92 -0.20 -17.23
N ALA A 164 -3.16 0.22 -17.01
CA ALA A 164 -3.57 0.92 -15.82
C ALA A 164 -4.81 0.26 -15.22
N HIS A 165 -4.72 -0.08 -13.93
CA HIS A 165 -5.77 -0.81 -13.21
C HIS A 165 -6.36 0.03 -12.08
N GLU A 166 -7.69 0.07 -12.07
CA GLU A 166 -8.50 0.59 -10.98
C GLU A 166 -9.00 -0.61 -10.18
N ILE A 167 -8.42 -0.83 -9.00
CA ILE A 167 -8.77 -1.96 -8.14
C ILE A 167 -9.73 -1.51 -7.03
N VAL A 168 -10.40 -2.50 -6.43
CA VAL A 168 -11.15 -2.34 -5.18
C VAL A 168 -10.40 -3.06 -4.08
N VAL A 169 -10.29 -2.42 -2.92
CA VAL A 169 -9.68 -2.99 -1.72
C VAL A 169 -10.75 -3.01 -0.65
N GLY A 170 -11.12 -4.20 -0.18
CA GLY A 170 -12.03 -4.40 0.95
C GLY A 170 -11.43 -3.92 2.28
N THR A 171 -12.26 -3.77 3.30
CA THR A 171 -11.81 -3.44 4.67
C THR A 171 -11.11 -4.62 5.36
N ASP A 172 -11.43 -5.83 4.94
CA ASP A 172 -10.82 -7.11 5.27
C ASP A 172 -9.56 -7.43 4.43
N GLU A 173 -9.24 -6.56 3.47
CA GLU A 173 -8.09 -6.73 2.58
C GLU A 173 -6.99 -5.70 2.85
N VAL A 174 -5.76 -6.09 2.50
CA VAL A 174 -4.60 -5.20 2.46
C VAL A 174 -4.03 -5.21 1.06
N LEU A 175 -3.91 -4.01 0.49
CA LEU A 175 -3.22 -3.80 -0.77
C LEU A 175 -1.72 -3.70 -0.51
N VAL A 176 -0.95 -4.57 -1.15
CA VAL A 176 0.51 -4.58 -1.10
C VAL A 176 1.05 -4.18 -2.46
N ILE A 177 1.99 -3.23 -2.49
CA ILE A 177 2.52 -2.63 -3.72
C ILE A 177 4.04 -2.54 -3.65
N PHE A 178 4.74 -2.91 -4.72
CA PHE A 178 6.17 -2.63 -4.84
C PHE A 178 6.42 -1.13 -4.94
N GLY A 179 7.46 -0.68 -4.24
CA GLY A 179 7.78 0.73 -4.10
C GLY A 179 8.11 1.43 -5.41
N GLY A 180 8.68 0.71 -6.37
CA GLY A 180 8.96 1.21 -7.71
C GLY A 180 7.73 1.38 -8.60
N LEU A 181 6.56 0.86 -8.22
CA LEU A 181 5.35 0.94 -9.04
C LEU A 181 4.86 2.38 -9.11
N HIS A 182 4.51 2.81 -10.32
CA HIS A 182 3.87 4.10 -10.53
C HIS A 182 2.39 4.03 -10.19
N ILE A 183 1.90 5.10 -9.59
CA ILE A 183 0.52 5.29 -9.19
C ILE A 183 0.05 6.67 -9.62
N GLN A 184 -1.24 6.81 -9.90
CA GLN A 184 -1.91 8.09 -10.09
C GLN A 184 -2.91 8.27 -8.96
N LEU A 185 -2.87 9.43 -8.31
CA LEU A 185 -3.82 9.76 -7.24
C LEU A 185 -5.21 9.96 -7.83
N SER A 186 -6.25 9.48 -7.12
CA SER A 186 -7.62 9.76 -7.52
C SER A 186 -7.96 11.23 -7.33
N PRO A 187 -8.70 11.84 -8.28
CA PRO A 187 -9.28 13.17 -8.11
C PRO A 187 -10.53 13.16 -7.22
N ASN A 188 -11.01 11.98 -6.81
CA ASN A 188 -12.24 11.82 -6.05
C ASN A 188 -11.97 11.77 -4.55
N SER A 189 -12.90 12.35 -3.77
CA SER A 189 -12.89 12.25 -2.31
C SER A 189 -13.51 10.95 -1.83
N GLY A 190 -13.17 10.53 -0.61
CA GLY A 190 -14.01 9.56 0.09
C GLY A 190 -13.34 8.87 1.27
N THR A 191 -12.60 7.81 0.97
CA THR A 191 -12.18 6.84 1.98
C THR A 191 -10.89 7.23 2.67
N ARG A 192 -10.79 6.84 3.94
CA ARG A 192 -9.56 6.95 4.72
C ARG A 192 -8.78 5.67 4.62
N ILE A 193 -7.49 5.81 4.36
CA ILE A 193 -6.59 4.69 4.13
C ILE A 193 -5.41 4.83 5.09
N VAL A 194 -5.07 3.73 5.76
CA VAL A 194 -3.84 3.63 6.55
C VAL A 194 -2.75 3.06 5.65
N TRP A 195 -1.57 3.70 5.69
CA TRP A 195 -0.40 3.30 4.92
C TRP A 195 0.78 2.98 5.85
N GLN A 196 1.60 2.00 5.46
CA GLN A 196 2.93 1.78 6.03
C GLN A 196 3.92 1.33 4.96
N GLY A 197 5.14 1.85 5.02
CA GLY A 197 6.24 1.51 4.11
C GLY A 197 7.24 0.55 4.76
N PHE A 198 7.83 -0.33 3.94
CA PHE A 198 8.83 -1.31 4.33
C PHE A 198 9.96 -1.34 3.31
N SER A 199 11.21 -1.28 3.75
CA SER A 199 12.38 -1.25 2.87
C SER A 199 13.54 -2.09 3.40
N LYS A 200 14.35 -2.62 2.48
CA LYS A 200 15.53 -3.44 2.86
C LYS A 200 16.62 -2.60 3.54
N ARG A 201 16.72 -1.32 3.19
CA ARG A 201 17.79 -0.41 3.60
C ARG A 201 17.19 0.92 4.06
N PRO A 202 17.89 1.69 4.91
CA PRO A 202 17.50 3.07 5.18
C PRO A 202 17.34 3.85 3.87
N MET A 203 16.25 4.61 3.74
CA MET A 203 15.93 5.30 2.48
C MET A 203 16.94 6.39 2.11
N LEU A 204 17.61 7.02 3.08
CA LEU A 204 18.58 8.09 2.84
C LEU A 204 18.01 9.13 1.86
N ASP A 205 18.64 9.35 0.71
CA ASP A 205 18.20 10.33 -0.28
C ASP A 205 16.91 9.94 -1.01
N ASP A 206 16.51 8.66 -1.00
CA ASP A 206 15.26 8.20 -1.63
C ASP A 206 14.03 8.92 -1.04
N ILE A 207 14.08 9.28 0.26
CA ILE A 207 12.99 10.00 0.95
C ILE A 207 12.73 11.39 0.34
N ARG A 208 13.71 11.95 -0.36
CA ARG A 208 13.64 13.26 -1.03
C ARG A 208 13.19 13.14 -2.48
N SER A 209 12.90 11.94 -2.98
CA SER A 209 12.45 11.76 -4.36
C SER A 209 11.25 12.66 -4.66
N PRO A 210 11.25 13.36 -5.81
CA PRO A 210 10.10 14.16 -6.22
C PRO A 210 8.87 13.31 -6.56
N LEU A 211 9.05 12.00 -6.79
CA LEU A 211 7.96 11.05 -7.02
C LEU A 211 7.39 10.44 -5.73
N ALA A 212 7.97 10.75 -4.56
CA ALA A 212 7.47 10.29 -3.28
C ALA A 212 6.32 11.17 -2.80
N LEU A 213 5.22 10.54 -2.37
CA LEU A 213 4.11 11.27 -1.77
C LEU A 213 4.52 11.87 -0.42
N PRO A 214 4.10 13.10 -0.08
CA PRO A 214 4.40 13.75 1.20
C PRO A 214 4.15 12.91 2.46
N PHE A 215 3.09 12.10 2.49
CA PHE A 215 2.82 11.23 3.65
C PHE A 215 3.85 10.11 3.81
N MET A 216 4.59 9.77 2.75
CA MET A 216 5.68 8.79 2.79
C MET A 216 6.99 9.38 3.30
N LYS A 217 6.93 10.45 4.09
CA LYS A 217 8.09 11.10 4.71
C LYS A 217 7.96 11.16 6.23
N VAL A 218 6.87 10.63 6.80
CA VAL A 218 6.56 10.64 8.24
C VAL A 218 7.14 9.47 9.02
#